data_AF-A0A0Q6V2Z1-F1
#
_entry.id   AF-A0A0Q6V2Z1-F1
#
_cell.length_a   1.000
_cell.length_b   1.000
_cell.length_c   1.000
_cell.angle_alpha   90.00
_cell.angle_beta   90.00
_cell.angle_gamma   90.00
#
_symmetry.space_group_name_H-M   'P 1'
#
loop_
_entity.id
_entity.type
_entity.pdbx_description
1 polymer ?
#
loop_
_entity_poly.entity_id
_entity_poly.type
_entity_poly.pdbx_seq_one_letter_code
_entity_poly.pdbx_strand_id
1 'polypeptide(L)'
;MKPAVPQNSAFNSVVQRDETGKFLRGFGGRPKGSKNRIAHETMKQIQDMRSDAIHQLWQLIMAGDFKAISYCLDRILPKERALELDDMRPATIGRMLEDGEIVPSEAKDLAATIKSLREIEDIEQLRAKLIELEAIVKDGSQR
;
A
#
# COMPACT_ATOMS: atom_id res chain seq x y z
N MET A 1 18.55 52.82 13.42
CA MET A 1 17.28 52.46 12.75
C MET A 1 17.29 50.96 12.49
N LYS A 2 16.44 50.19 13.18
CA LYS A 2 16.24 48.74 12.96
C LYS A 2 14.88 48.55 12.27
N PRO A 3 14.74 47.65 11.29
CA PRO A 3 13.51 47.48 10.54
C PRO A 3 12.43 46.78 11.38
N ALA A 4 11.19 47.20 11.16
CA ALA A 4 10.00 46.69 11.82
C ALA A 4 9.72 45.23 11.41
N VAL A 5 9.57 44.37 12.41
CA VAL A 5 9.04 43.01 12.24
C VAL A 5 7.52 43.13 12.07
N PRO A 6 6.90 42.59 11.01
CA PRO A 6 5.44 42.54 10.93
C PRO A 6 4.92 41.60 12.03
N GLN A 7 4.19 42.18 12.98
CA GLN A 7 3.47 41.41 13.99
C GLN A 7 2.42 40.56 13.27
N ASN A 8 2.60 39.25 13.31
CA ASN A 8 1.61 38.30 12.82
C ASN A 8 0.47 38.22 13.84
N SER A 9 -0.41 39.21 13.79
CA SER A 9 -1.56 39.36 14.69
C SER A 9 -2.77 38.65 14.11
N ALA A 10 -2.94 37.35 14.39
CA ALA A 10 -4.25 36.69 14.35
C ALA A 10 -4.23 35.33 15.06
N PHE A 11 -5.25 35.10 15.91
CA PHE A 11 -5.66 33.85 16.56
C PHE A 11 -5.04 33.47 17.91
N ASN A 12 -5.06 34.38 18.89
CA ASN A 12 -5.33 33.97 20.27
C ASN A 12 -6.85 33.98 20.49
N SER A 13 -7.55 32.91 20.09
CA SER A 13 -8.90 32.68 20.60
C SER A 13 -8.75 32.33 22.06
N VAL A 14 -9.07 33.25 22.97
CA VAL A 14 -9.15 32.97 24.41
C VAL A 14 -10.18 31.86 24.58
N VAL A 15 -9.69 30.65 24.77
CA VAL A 15 -10.52 29.47 24.96
C VAL A 15 -11.13 29.58 26.35
N GLN A 16 -12.37 30.05 26.43
CA GLN A 16 -13.10 30.05 27.68
C GLN A 16 -13.67 28.66 27.95
N ARG A 17 -13.25 28.07 29.07
CA ARG A 17 -13.73 26.77 29.56
C ARG A 17 -14.56 26.99 30.82
N ASP A 18 -15.55 26.13 30.97
CA ASP A 18 -16.31 25.97 32.20
C ASP A 18 -15.45 25.33 33.29
N GLU A 19 -15.89 25.40 34.56
CA GLU A 19 -15.21 24.84 35.73
C GLU A 19 -15.01 23.30 35.61
N THR A 20 -15.83 22.67 34.77
CA THR A 20 -15.75 21.25 34.40
C THR A 20 -14.74 20.95 33.28
N GLY A 21 -14.01 21.97 32.79
CA GLY A 21 -13.02 21.87 31.72
C GLY A 21 -13.61 21.84 30.30
N LYS A 22 -14.94 21.86 30.16
CA LYS A 22 -15.63 21.89 28.86
C LYS A 22 -15.58 23.28 28.22
N PHE A 23 -15.52 23.34 26.89
CA PHE A 23 -15.59 24.61 26.18
C PHE A 23 -16.97 25.26 26.35
N LEU A 24 -17.00 26.56 26.65
CA LEU A 24 -18.24 27.32 26.65
C LEU A 24 -18.87 27.35 25.25
N ARG A 25 -20.20 27.43 25.19
CA ARG A 25 -20.97 27.45 23.94
C ARG A 25 -20.56 28.70 23.13
N GLY A 26 -19.98 28.49 21.94
CA GLY A 26 -19.43 29.56 21.10
C GLY A 26 -17.92 29.79 21.22
N PHE A 27 -17.28 29.23 22.26
CA PHE A 27 -15.82 29.24 22.47
C PHE A 27 -15.19 27.85 22.30
N GLY A 28 -15.94 26.93 21.68
CA GLY A 28 -15.43 25.64 21.22
C GLY A 28 -14.38 25.84 20.13
N GLY A 29 -13.52 24.83 19.97
CA GLY A 29 -12.43 24.84 19.01
C GLY A 29 -12.85 25.07 17.55
N ARG A 30 -11.89 24.88 16.65
CA ARG A 30 -11.98 25.19 15.22
C ARG A 30 -13.39 24.89 14.61
N PRO A 31 -14.01 25.83 13.89
CA PRO A 31 -15.39 25.69 13.41
C PRO A 31 -15.62 24.37 12.66
N LYS A 32 -16.74 23.72 12.95
CA LYS A 32 -17.10 22.41 12.38
C LYS A 32 -17.12 22.50 10.85
N GLY A 33 -16.25 21.73 10.19
CA GLY A 33 -16.11 21.72 8.72
C GLY A 33 -14.98 22.59 8.17
N SER A 34 -14.24 23.32 9.00
CA SER A 34 -13.10 24.12 8.56
C SER A 34 -11.92 23.23 8.15
N LYS A 35 -11.76 23.00 6.85
CA LYS A 35 -10.60 22.30 6.29
C LYS A 35 -9.35 23.20 6.39
N ASN A 36 -8.19 22.62 6.63
CA ASN A 36 -6.91 23.34 6.51
C ASN A 36 -6.61 23.58 5.03
N ARG A 37 -7.15 24.67 4.46
CA ARG A 37 -6.93 25.05 3.05
C ARG A 37 -5.44 25.16 2.72
N ILE A 38 -4.65 25.72 3.64
CA ILE A 38 -3.19 25.81 3.54
C ILE A 38 -2.56 24.41 3.38
N ALA A 39 -2.97 23.43 4.20
CA ALA A 39 -2.43 22.07 4.10
C ALA A 39 -2.78 21.40 2.76
N HIS A 40 -3.97 21.67 2.21
CA HIS A 40 -4.37 21.13 0.92
C HIS A 40 -3.61 21.77 -0.26
N GLU A 41 -3.42 23.09 -0.22
CA GLU A 41 -2.65 23.82 -1.23
C GLU A 41 -1.17 23.41 -1.22
N THR A 42 -0.57 23.26 -0.02
CA THR A 42 0.79 22.73 0.12
C THR A 42 0.91 21.30 -0.38
N MET A 43 -0.06 20.43 -0.08
CA MET A 43 -0.05 19.05 -0.57
C MET A 43 -0.16 18.98 -2.10
N LYS A 44 -0.95 19.87 -2.70
CA LYS A 44 -1.04 20.00 -4.16
C LYS A 44 0.30 20.45 -4.76
N GLN A 45 0.94 21.46 -4.17
CA GLN A 45 2.26 21.92 -4.60
C GLN A 45 3.31 20.80 -4.54
N ILE A 46 3.32 20.00 -3.46
CA ILE A 46 4.22 18.85 -3.33
C ILE A 46 3.96 17.81 -4.44
N GLN A 47 2.70 17.57 -4.79
CA GLN A 47 2.34 16.65 -5.88
C GLN A 47 2.73 17.17 -7.27
N ASP A 48 2.81 18.49 -7.45
CA ASP A 48 3.16 19.13 -8.71
C ASP A 48 4.70 19.18 -8.91
N MET A 49 5.50 19.07 -7.85
CA MET A 49 6.98 19.06 -7.89
C MET A 49 7.61 17.80 -8.53
N ARG A 50 6.82 16.93 -9.20
CA ARG A 50 7.30 15.64 -9.71
C ARG A 50 8.51 15.77 -10.63
N SER A 51 8.50 16.72 -11.56
CA SER A 51 9.61 16.93 -12.51
C SER A 51 10.89 17.39 -11.80
N ASP A 52 10.74 18.37 -10.90
CA ASP A 52 11.86 19.01 -10.23
C ASP A 52 12.49 18.07 -9.20
N ALA A 53 11.67 17.27 -8.52
CA ALA A 53 12.12 16.23 -7.60
C ALA A 53 12.92 15.13 -8.32
N ILE A 54 12.50 14.70 -9.51
CA ILE A 54 13.24 13.73 -10.32
C ILE A 54 14.57 14.33 -10.78
N HIS A 55 14.57 15.59 -11.23
CA HIS A 55 15.79 16.27 -11.63
C HIS A 55 16.78 16.41 -10.45
N GLN A 56 16.29 16.79 -9.27
CA GLN A 56 17.12 16.88 -8.07
C GLN A 56 17.66 15.50 -7.65
N LEU A 57 16.84 14.45 -7.75
CA LEU A 57 17.27 13.08 -7.48
C LEU A 57 18.39 12.65 -8.44
N TRP A 58 18.26 12.98 -9.73
CA TRP A 58 19.30 12.72 -10.72
C TRP A 58 20.62 13.43 -10.38
N GLN A 59 20.56 14.70 -9.99
CA GLN A 59 21.74 15.45 -9.54
C GLN A 59 22.42 14.81 -8.33
N LEU A 60 21.63 14.36 -7.33
CA LEU A 60 22.16 13.69 -6.14
C LEU A 60 22.85 12.35 -6.50
N ILE A 61 22.29 11.60 -7.44
CA ILE A 61 22.91 10.36 -7.96
C ILE A 61 24.24 10.67 -8.65
N MET A 62 24.27 11.67 -9.54
CA MET A 62 25.51 12.09 -10.23
C MET A 62 26.56 12.62 -9.26
N ALA A 63 26.14 13.22 -8.14
CA ALA A 63 27.02 13.66 -7.07
C ALA A 63 27.53 12.53 -6.16
N GLY A 64 27.09 11.28 -6.39
CA GLY A 64 27.52 10.12 -5.61
C GLY A 64 26.84 9.97 -4.25
N ASP A 65 25.67 10.58 -4.04
CA ASP A 65 24.90 10.39 -2.80
C ASP A 65 24.36 8.95 -2.73
N PHE A 66 24.92 8.16 -1.82
CA PHE A 66 24.55 6.76 -1.63
C PHE A 66 23.07 6.57 -1.28
N LYS A 67 22.43 7.52 -0.60
CA LYS A 67 20.99 7.44 -0.28
C LYS A 67 20.13 7.56 -1.53
N ALA A 68 20.48 8.49 -2.42
CA ALA A 68 19.77 8.68 -3.68
C ALA A 68 19.95 7.46 -4.61
N ILE A 69 21.16 6.92 -4.65
CA ILE A 69 21.47 5.70 -5.42
C ILE A 69 20.68 4.50 -4.87
N SER A 70 20.75 4.25 -3.56
CA SER A 70 20.03 3.15 -2.91
C SER A 70 18.52 3.25 -3.12
N TYR A 71 17.95 4.45 -2.97
CA TYR A 71 16.53 4.71 -3.21
C TYR A 71 16.07 4.30 -4.62
N CYS A 72 16.91 4.54 -5.64
CA CYS A 72 16.63 4.14 -7.01
C CYS A 72 16.83 2.63 -7.21
N LEU A 73 17.92 2.06 -6.69
CA LEU A 73 18.18 0.63 -6.80
C LEU A 73 17.07 -0.21 -6.16
N ASP A 74 16.57 0.17 -4.99
CA ASP A 74 15.47 -0.52 -4.29
C ASP A 74 14.14 -0.55 -5.07
N ARG A 75 14.00 0.32 -6.07
CA ARG A 75 12.81 0.43 -6.92
C ARG A 75 12.96 -0.24 -8.28
N ILE A 76 14.19 -0.31 -8.77
CA ILE A 76 14.50 -0.88 -10.09
C ILE A 76 14.83 -2.36 -9.96
N LEU A 77 15.57 -2.74 -8.91
CA LEU A 77 15.95 -4.11 -8.68
C LEU A 77 14.76 -4.90 -8.12
N PRO A 78 14.61 -6.17 -8.51
CA PRO A 78 13.65 -7.05 -7.87
C PRO A 78 14.02 -7.19 -6.39
N LYS A 79 13.01 -7.04 -5.52
CA LYS A 79 13.19 -7.11 -4.06
C LYS A 79 13.51 -8.52 -3.58
N GLU A 80 13.09 -9.50 -4.36
CA GLU A 80 13.22 -10.92 -4.09
C GLU A 80 13.94 -11.56 -5.26
N ARG A 81 14.71 -12.61 -4.99
CA ARG A 81 15.35 -13.40 -6.03
C ARG A 81 14.32 -14.20 -6.80
N ALA A 82 14.65 -14.58 -8.03
CA ALA A 82 13.89 -15.60 -8.73
C ALA A 82 14.11 -16.96 -8.06
N LEU A 83 13.02 -17.70 -7.86
CA LEU A 83 13.04 -19.07 -7.38
C LEU A 83 12.81 -20.00 -8.56
N GLU A 84 13.76 -20.88 -8.81
CA GLU A 84 13.59 -21.96 -9.78
C GLU A 84 12.89 -23.11 -9.07
N LEU A 85 11.70 -23.45 -9.55
CA LEU A 85 10.88 -24.54 -9.02
C LEU A 85 10.75 -25.61 -10.09
N ASP A 86 11.21 -26.82 -9.78
CA ASP A 86 11.00 -27.99 -10.65
C ASP A 86 9.50 -28.33 -10.77
N ASP A 87 8.75 -28.13 -9.69
CA ASP A 87 7.29 -28.23 -9.67
C ASP A 87 6.65 -27.35 -8.58
N MET A 88 5.33 -27.16 -8.67
CA MET A 88 4.54 -26.39 -7.70
C MET A 88 3.83 -27.28 -6.65
N ARG A 89 4.37 -28.46 -6.32
CA ARG A 89 3.76 -29.34 -5.32
C ARG A 89 4.18 -28.91 -3.91
N PRO A 90 3.26 -28.93 -2.92
CA PRO A 90 3.59 -28.57 -1.53
C PRO A 90 4.74 -29.41 -0.94
N ALA A 91 4.86 -30.68 -1.34
CA ALA A 91 5.94 -31.55 -0.89
C ALA A 91 7.32 -31.09 -1.37
N THR A 92 7.42 -30.55 -2.58
CA THR A 92 8.68 -30.05 -3.16
C THR A 92 9.13 -28.79 -2.43
N ILE A 93 8.20 -27.87 -2.17
CA ILE A 93 8.49 -26.65 -1.39
C ILE A 93 8.92 -27.00 0.04
N GLY A 94 8.30 -28.00 0.65
CA GLY A 94 8.69 -28.50 1.96
C GLY A 94 10.15 -28.97 1.98
N ARG A 95 10.55 -29.76 0.96
CA ARG A 95 11.94 -30.21 0.82
C ARG A 95 12.92 -29.07 0.59
N MET A 96 12.61 -28.14 -0.32
CA MET A 96 13.46 -26.96 -0.57
C MET A 96 13.65 -26.11 0.70
N LEU A 97 12.64 -26.06 1.58
CA LEU A 97 12.75 -25.39 2.87
C LEU A 97 13.60 -26.19 3.87
N GLU A 98 13.47 -27.51 3.90
CA GLU A 98 14.30 -28.41 4.72
C GLU A 98 15.78 -28.38 4.31
N ASP A 99 16.04 -28.35 3.00
CA ASP A 99 17.38 -28.30 2.40
C ASP A 99 18.01 -26.89 2.49
N GLY A 100 17.23 -25.88 2.91
CA GLY A 100 17.67 -24.50 3.07
C GLY A 100 17.85 -23.75 1.75
N GLU A 101 17.31 -24.27 0.65
CA GLU A 101 17.34 -23.61 -0.66
C GLU A 101 16.46 -22.37 -0.70
N ILE A 102 15.37 -22.35 0.09
CA ILE A 102 14.45 -21.23 0.25
C ILE A 102 14.29 -20.80 1.71
N VAL A 103 13.97 -19.52 1.93
CA VAL A 103 13.70 -18.99 3.27
C VAL A 103 12.22 -19.13 3.66
N PRO A 104 11.87 -19.12 4.96
CA PRO A 104 10.47 -19.29 5.39
C PRO A 104 9.48 -18.27 4.83
N SER A 105 9.92 -17.03 4.55
CA SER A 105 9.08 -16.02 3.91
C SER A 105 8.73 -16.39 2.47
N GLU A 106 9.71 -16.84 1.69
CA GLU A 106 9.53 -17.32 0.31
C GLU A 106 8.58 -18.52 0.27
N ALA A 107 8.76 -19.48 1.18
CA ALA A 107 7.88 -20.66 1.28
C ALA A 107 6.43 -20.28 1.60
N LYS A 108 6.23 -19.28 2.47
CA LYS A 108 4.89 -18.77 2.81
C LYS A 108 4.21 -18.13 1.60
N ASP A 109 4.94 -17.30 0.85
CA ASP A 109 4.38 -16.60 -0.31
C ASP A 109 4.07 -17.58 -1.45
N LEU A 110 4.93 -18.59 -1.66
CA LEU A 110 4.67 -19.70 -2.59
C LEU A 110 3.43 -20.51 -2.19
N ALA A 111 3.30 -20.87 -0.91
CA ALA A 111 2.14 -21.61 -0.42
C ALA A 111 0.83 -20.84 -0.62
N ALA A 112 0.84 -19.52 -0.41
CA ALA A 112 -0.31 -18.65 -0.67
C ALA A 112 -0.68 -18.64 -2.16
N THR A 113 0.30 -18.48 -3.05
CA THR A 113 0.08 -18.52 -4.50
C THR A 113 -0.48 -19.86 -4.96
N ILE A 114 0.09 -20.98 -4.50
CA ILE A 114 -0.38 -22.33 -4.86
C ILE A 114 -1.80 -22.57 -4.38
N LYS A 115 -2.13 -22.13 -3.17
CA LYS A 115 -3.49 -22.23 -2.64
C LYS A 115 -4.48 -21.51 -3.57
N SER A 116 -4.20 -20.28 -3.96
CA SER A 116 -5.09 -19.52 -4.85
C SER A 116 -5.23 -20.17 -6.23
N LEU A 117 -4.14 -20.70 -6.80
CA LEU A 117 -4.20 -21.41 -8.08
C LEU A 117 -5.05 -22.69 -7.99
N ARG A 118 -4.92 -23.46 -6.90
CA ARG A 118 -5.74 -24.65 -6.65
C ARG A 118 -7.21 -24.32 -6.47
N GLU A 119 -7.53 -23.28 -5.71
CA GLU A 119 -8.91 -22.83 -5.54
C GLU A 119 -9.57 -22.45 -6.88
N ILE A 120 -8.82 -21.80 -7.78
CA ILE A 120 -9.28 -21.48 -9.13
C ILE A 120 -9.53 -22.77 -9.94
N GLU A 121 -8.58 -23.69 -9.93
CA GLU A 121 -8.68 -24.99 -10.63
C GLU A 121 -9.90 -25.79 -10.13
N ASP A 122 -10.09 -25.88 -8.82
CA ASP A 122 -11.21 -26.58 -8.20
C ASP A 122 -12.55 -25.98 -8.60
N ILE A 123 -12.67 -24.64 -8.66
CA ILE A 123 -13.89 -23.96 -9.11
C ILE A 123 -14.21 -24.32 -10.57
N GLU A 124 -13.22 -24.36 -11.45
CA GLU A 124 -13.40 -24.74 -12.85
C GLU A 124 -13.85 -26.20 -12.98
N GLN A 125 -13.21 -27.12 -12.24
CA GLN A 125 -13.59 -28.53 -12.21
C GLN A 125 -15.01 -28.74 -11.67
N LEU A 126 -15.40 -28.01 -10.62
CA LEU A 126 -16.75 -28.05 -10.06
C LEU A 126 -17.80 -27.57 -11.08
N ARG A 127 -17.50 -26.48 -11.81
CA ARG A 127 -18.39 -25.98 -12.88
C ARG A 127 -18.56 -27.00 -14.00
N ALA A 128 -17.46 -27.64 -14.43
CA ALA A 128 -17.52 -28.66 -15.47
C ALA A 128 -18.40 -29.84 -15.05
N LYS A 129 -18.22 -30.36 -13.82
CA LYS A 129 -19.05 -31.43 -13.26
C LYS A 129 -20.52 -31.02 -13.12
N LEU A 130 -20.78 -29.76 -12.77
CA LEU A 130 -22.14 -29.26 -12.62
C LEU A 130 -22.87 -29.21 -13.97
N ILE A 131 -22.20 -28.74 -15.03
CA ILE A 131 -22.75 -28.75 -16.40
C ILE A 131 -23.07 -30.18 -16.86
N GLU A 132 -22.16 -31.12 -16.59
CA GLU A 132 -22.37 -32.53 -16.91
C GLU A 132 -23.60 -33.11 -16.18
N LEU A 133 -23.73 -32.83 -14.88
CA LEU A 133 -24.89 -33.24 -14.09
C LEU A 133 -26.19 -32.60 -14.60
N GLU A 134 -26.18 -31.30 -14.93
CA GLU A 134 -27.36 -30.63 -15.50
C GLU A 134 -27.79 -31.23 -16.83
N ALA A 135 -26.84 -31.64 -17.68
CA ALA A 135 -27.13 -32.32 -18.93
C ALA A 135 -27.81 -33.68 -18.69
N ILE A 136 -27.27 -34.48 -17.76
CA ILE A 136 -27.84 -35.79 -17.40
C ILE A 136 -29.25 -35.64 -16.81
N VAL A 137 -29.46 -34.66 -15.93
CA VAL A 137 -30.77 -34.40 -15.31
C VAL A 137 -31.81 -33.94 -16.34
N LYS A 138 -31.43 -33.08 -17.29
CA LYS A 138 -32.34 -32.65 -18.37
C LYS A 138 -32.74 -33.83 -19.26
N ASP A 139 -31.81 -34.70 -19.62
CA ASP A 139 -32.08 -35.86 -20.48
C ASP A 139 -32.95 -36.90 -19.77
N GLY A 140 -32.75 -37.09 -18.46
CA GLY A 140 -33.58 -37.96 -17.61
C GLY A 140 -34.99 -37.44 -17.34
N SER A 141 -35.21 -36.11 -17.37
CA SER A 141 -36.53 -35.50 -17.16
C SER A 141 -37.40 -35.44 -18.42
N GLN A 142 -36.85 -35.74 -19.61
CA GLN A 142 -37.60 -35.79 -20.88
C GLN A 142 -38.08 -37.20 -21.26
N ARG A 143 -37.80 -38.20 -20.41
CA ARG A 143 -38.37 -39.57 -20.52
C ARG A 143 -39.51 -39.75 -19.52
#